data_AF-A0A497MCY7-F1
#
_entry.id   AF-A0A497MCY7-F1
#
_cell.length_a   1.000
_cell.length_b   1.000
_cell.length_c   1.000
_cell.angle_alpha   90.00
_cell.angle_beta   90.00
_cell.angle_gamma   90.00
#
_symmetry.space_group_name_H-M   'P 1'
#
loop_
_entity.id
_entity.type
_entity.pdbx_description
1 polymer ?
#
loop_
_entity_poly.entity_id
_entity_poly.type
_entity_poly.pdbx_seq_one_letter_code
_entity_poly.pdbx_strand_id
1 'polypeptide(L)'
;MEETRGLVDYYLVEDERLASEAKSLDVKTVSERLGDLKLVSRLEDVSTNSCLKIEVKSGGDEEKAVKASDMGCRYVLVRCSDWKIIPLENLVAKLHGRTKIIAEASGIEDAETLLKVLELGVDGVLIETDDPEEVRKLRESVDRVVLKTNVLE
;
A
#
# COMPACT_ATOMS: atom_id res chain seq x y z
N MET A 1 17.48 -15.18 8.89
CA MET A 1 16.47 -15.52 7.87
C MET A 1 16.07 -14.19 7.29
N GLU A 2 16.66 -13.83 6.16
CA GLU A 2 16.32 -12.63 5.41
C GLU A 2 14.95 -12.91 4.77
N GLU A 3 13.88 -12.49 5.46
CA GLU A 3 12.55 -12.41 4.87
C GLU A 3 12.64 -11.36 3.77
N THR A 4 12.83 -11.83 2.54
CA THR A 4 12.56 -11.03 1.35
C THR A 4 11.19 -10.39 1.54
N ARG A 5 11.16 -9.06 1.44
CA ARG A 5 9.94 -8.26 1.52
C ARG A 5 9.00 -8.72 0.40
N GLY A 6 8.18 -9.72 0.68
CA GLY A 6 7.13 -10.12 -0.23
C GLY A 6 6.21 -8.92 -0.40
N LEU A 7 6.26 -8.29 -1.58
CA LEU A 7 5.28 -7.30 -2.01
C LEU A 7 3.91 -7.93 -1.77
N VAL A 8 3.12 -7.29 -0.92
CA VAL A 8 1.74 -7.71 -0.67
C VAL A 8 0.85 -6.72 -1.39
N ASP A 9 0.01 -7.22 -2.27
CA ASP A 9 -1.01 -6.42 -2.93
C ASP A 9 -2.08 -6.02 -1.92
N TYR A 10 -2.49 -4.76 -1.95
CA TYR A 10 -3.61 -4.27 -1.13
C TYR A 10 -4.64 -3.65 -2.06
N TYR A 11 -5.88 -4.13 -1.99
CA TYR A 11 -6.96 -3.53 -2.78
C TYR A 11 -7.88 -2.72 -1.89
N LEU A 12 -8.27 -1.53 -2.36
CA LEU A 12 -9.40 -0.82 -1.80
C LEU A 12 -10.66 -1.56 -2.23
N VAL A 13 -11.52 -1.89 -1.26
CA VAL A 13 -12.74 -2.64 -1.55
C VAL A 13 -13.95 -1.87 -1.04
N GLU A 14 -14.75 -1.35 -1.95
CA GLU A 14 -15.99 -0.65 -1.63
C GLU A 14 -17.25 -1.50 -1.88
N ASP A 15 -17.10 -2.64 -2.59
CA ASP A 15 -18.19 -3.56 -2.98
C ASP A 15 -17.86 -5.02 -2.63
N GLU A 16 -18.88 -5.81 -2.27
CA GLU A 16 -18.73 -7.23 -1.87
C GLU A 16 -18.21 -8.12 -3.02
N ARG A 17 -18.48 -7.74 -4.28
CA ARG A 17 -17.98 -8.44 -5.47
C ARG A 17 -16.46 -8.36 -5.55
N LEU A 18 -15.90 -7.16 -5.35
CA LEU A 18 -14.46 -6.93 -5.31
C LEU A 18 -13.81 -7.65 -4.12
N ALA A 19 -14.48 -7.67 -2.96
CA ALA A 19 -14.01 -8.40 -1.78
C ALA A 19 -13.86 -9.90 -2.08
N SER A 20 -14.85 -10.46 -2.79
CA SER A 20 -14.89 -11.87 -3.14
C SER A 20 -13.79 -12.25 -4.14
N GLU A 21 -13.55 -11.42 -5.17
CA GLU A 21 -12.48 -11.64 -6.15
C GLU A 21 -11.10 -11.52 -5.49
N ALA A 22 -10.85 -10.48 -4.69
CA ALA A 22 -9.59 -10.30 -3.98
C ALA A 22 -9.29 -11.48 -3.04
N LYS A 23 -10.30 -11.99 -2.34
CA LYS A 23 -10.18 -13.17 -1.48
C LYS A 23 -9.87 -14.43 -2.28
N SER A 24 -10.44 -14.58 -3.48
CA SER A 24 -10.13 -15.70 -4.38
C SER A 24 -8.68 -15.68 -4.88
N LEU A 25 -8.06 -14.50 -4.92
CA LEU A 25 -6.68 -14.29 -5.35
C LEU A 25 -5.68 -14.31 -4.18
N ASP A 26 -6.14 -14.62 -2.96
CA ASP A 26 -5.36 -14.58 -1.71
C ASP A 26 -4.76 -13.19 -1.42
N VAL A 27 -5.50 -12.13 -1.75
CA VAL A 27 -5.04 -10.74 -1.56
C VAL A 27 -5.69 -10.07 -0.35
N LYS A 28 -4.91 -9.26 0.37
CA LYS A 28 -5.42 -8.44 1.47
C LYS A 28 -6.25 -7.26 0.98
N THR A 29 -7.36 -7.02 1.66
CA THR A 29 -8.30 -5.95 1.32
C THR A 29 -8.28 -4.87 2.39
N VAL A 30 -8.42 -3.62 1.97
CA VAL A 30 -8.49 -2.44 2.83
C VAL A 30 -9.80 -1.73 2.55
N SER A 31 -10.59 -1.47 3.58
CA SER A 31 -11.87 -0.78 3.43
C SER A 31 -12.30 -0.14 4.74
N GLU A 32 -13.19 0.83 4.67
CA GLU A 32 -13.81 1.41 5.87
C GLU A 32 -14.82 0.45 6.53
N ARG A 33 -15.40 -0.51 5.77
CA ARG A 33 -16.45 -1.41 6.29
C ARG A 33 -16.25 -2.91 6.10
N LEU A 34 -15.62 -3.34 5.00
CA LEU A 34 -15.70 -4.75 4.56
C LEU A 34 -14.34 -5.45 4.39
N GLY A 35 -13.23 -4.73 4.61
CA GLY A 35 -11.89 -5.21 4.33
C GLY A 35 -11.22 -5.88 5.53
N ASP A 36 -10.19 -6.67 5.28
CA ASP A 36 -9.31 -7.26 6.31
C ASP A 36 -8.63 -6.19 7.19
N LEU A 37 -8.33 -5.03 6.59
CA LEU A 37 -7.80 -3.86 7.26
C LEU A 37 -8.82 -2.72 7.26
N LYS A 38 -9.03 -2.14 8.44
CA LYS A 38 -9.88 -0.96 8.58
C LYS A 38 -9.14 0.27 8.08
N LEU A 39 -9.60 0.89 7.01
CA LEU A 39 -9.09 2.18 6.57
C LEU A 39 -9.50 3.26 7.58
N VAL A 40 -8.53 4.03 8.05
CA VAL A 40 -8.76 5.17 8.95
C VAL A 40 -8.05 6.39 8.40
N SER A 41 -8.62 7.58 8.60
CA SER A 41 -8.03 8.85 8.15
C SER A 41 -7.52 9.71 9.31
N ARG A 42 -7.75 9.29 10.55
CA ARG A 42 -7.34 9.99 11.76
C ARG A 42 -6.47 9.10 12.64
N LEU A 43 -5.52 9.73 13.32
CA LEU A 43 -4.64 9.07 14.28
C LEU A 43 -5.40 8.50 15.49
N GLU A 44 -6.51 9.13 15.89
CA GLU A 44 -7.33 8.68 17.02
C GLU A 44 -8.02 7.32 16.77
N ASP A 45 -8.26 6.97 15.50
CA ASP A 45 -8.90 5.71 15.11
C ASP A 45 -7.88 4.57 14.87
N VAL A 46 -6.59 4.87 15.01
CA VAL A 46 -5.51 3.90 14.76
C VAL A 46 -5.54 2.78 15.80
N SER A 47 -5.44 1.56 15.30
CA SER A 47 -5.36 0.31 16.06
C SER A 47 -4.47 -0.70 15.33
N THR A 48 -4.18 -1.84 15.96
CA THR A 48 -3.27 -2.84 15.39
C THR A 48 -3.71 -3.40 14.02
N ASN A 49 -5.01 -3.37 13.73
CA ASN A 49 -5.60 -3.88 12.48
C ASN A 49 -6.13 -2.78 11.55
N SER A 50 -5.70 -1.52 11.75
CA SER A 50 -6.07 -0.41 10.88
C SER A 50 -4.96 -0.06 9.89
N CYS A 51 -5.36 0.61 8.81
CA CYS A 51 -4.47 1.24 7.84
C CYS A 51 -4.74 2.74 7.83
N LEU A 52 -3.77 3.56 8.21
CA LEU A 52 -3.94 5.01 8.23
C LEU A 52 -3.67 5.60 6.84
N LYS A 53 -4.67 6.24 6.25
CA LYS A 53 -4.56 7.01 5.01
C LYS A 53 -3.97 8.38 5.29
N ILE A 54 -2.86 8.69 4.63
CA ILE A 54 -2.14 9.94 4.73
C ILE A 54 -1.91 10.47 3.32
N GLU A 55 -2.34 11.70 3.08
CA GLU A 55 -1.99 12.41 1.88
C GLU A 55 -0.70 13.20 2.15
N VAL A 56 0.35 12.90 1.39
CA VAL A 56 1.67 13.51 1.59
C VAL A 56 1.87 14.55 0.49
N LYS A 57 1.71 15.82 0.87
CA LYS A 57 1.91 16.97 -0.02
C LYS A 57 3.18 17.73 0.32
N SER A 58 3.67 17.62 1.56
CA SER A 58 4.89 18.26 2.05
C SER A 58 5.44 17.53 3.28
N GLY A 59 6.66 17.86 3.72
CA GLY A 59 7.37 17.11 4.77
C GLY A 59 6.71 17.10 6.17
N GLY A 60 5.69 17.92 6.40
CA GLY A 60 4.91 17.93 7.65
C GLY A 60 3.97 16.72 7.81
N ASP A 61 3.53 16.11 6.70
CA ASP A 61 2.61 14.97 6.75
C ASP A 61 3.29 13.66 7.18
N GLU A 62 4.62 13.60 7.06
CA GLU A 62 5.41 12.44 7.43
C GLU A 62 5.32 12.12 8.93
N GLU A 63 5.20 13.14 9.77
CA GLU A 63 5.13 12.97 11.22
C GLU A 63 3.87 12.19 11.64
N LYS A 64 2.77 12.33 10.90
CA LYS A 64 1.54 11.56 11.16
C LYS A 64 1.81 10.06 10.96
N ALA A 65 2.56 9.70 9.91
CA ALA A 65 2.88 8.30 9.64
C ALA A 65 3.74 7.69 10.75
N VAL A 66 4.71 8.45 11.24
CA VAL A 66 5.57 8.04 12.36
C VAL A 66 4.78 7.90 13.66
N LYS A 67 3.88 8.84 13.96
CA LYS A 67 2.99 8.75 15.14
C LYS A 67 2.08 7.54 15.07
N ALA A 68 1.50 7.25 13.89
CA ALA A 68 0.69 6.06 13.70
C ALA A 68 1.49 4.78 13.96
N SER A 69 2.72 4.73 13.46
CA SER A 69 3.65 3.62 13.72
C SER A 69 3.90 3.41 15.22
N ASP A 70 4.15 4.49 15.97
CA ASP A 70 4.36 4.47 17.41
C ASP A 70 3.12 3.98 18.18
N MET A 71 1.92 4.31 17.69
CA MET A 71 0.64 3.82 18.22
C MET A 71 0.35 2.35 17.86
N GLY A 72 1.25 1.67 17.15
CA GLY A 72 1.12 0.27 16.77
C GLY A 72 0.39 0.04 15.44
N CYS A 73 0.24 1.07 14.60
CA CYS A 73 -0.29 0.92 13.24
C CYS A 73 0.69 0.13 12.38
N ARG A 74 0.26 -1.03 11.89
CA ARG A 74 1.10 -1.89 11.05
C ARG A 74 1.09 -1.49 9.58
N TYR A 75 0.15 -0.65 9.16
CA TYR A 75 -0.05 -0.26 7.77
C TYR A 75 -0.31 1.24 7.64
N VAL A 76 0.35 1.89 6.68
CA VAL A 76 0.03 3.26 6.26
C VAL A 76 -0.22 3.30 4.77
N LEU A 77 -1.32 3.92 4.37
CA LEU A 77 -1.63 4.18 2.97
C LEU A 77 -1.21 5.62 2.64
N VAL A 78 -0.32 5.78 1.68
CA VAL A 78 0.25 7.07 1.30
C VAL A 78 -0.26 7.45 -0.07
N ARG A 79 -1.06 8.53 -0.13
CA ARG A 79 -1.43 9.17 -1.40
C ARG A 79 -0.44 10.29 -1.69
N CYS A 80 0.26 10.19 -2.80
CA CYS A 80 1.24 11.19 -3.23
C CYS A 80 0.79 11.82 -4.54
N SER A 81 0.45 13.12 -4.54
CA SER A 81 0.03 13.81 -5.77
C SER A 81 1.17 14.00 -6.78
N ASP A 82 2.42 14.01 -6.31
CA ASP A 82 3.62 14.18 -7.16
C ASP A 82 4.75 13.26 -6.66
N TRP A 83 4.68 11.97 -7.02
CA TRP A 83 5.68 10.97 -6.62
C TRP A 83 7.08 11.22 -7.18
N LYS A 84 7.20 12.06 -8.21
CA LYS A 84 8.49 12.48 -8.81
C LYS A 84 9.31 13.37 -7.87
N ILE A 85 8.69 13.98 -6.86
CA ILE A 85 9.35 14.88 -5.91
C ILE A 85 9.54 14.16 -4.57
N ILE A 86 10.19 12.99 -4.59
CA ILE A 86 10.74 12.18 -3.48
C ILE A 86 10.25 12.54 -2.04
N PRO A 87 8.98 12.32 -1.66
CA PRO A 87 8.56 12.40 -0.26
C PRO A 87 8.40 11.01 0.38
N LEU A 88 8.28 9.97 -0.44
CA LEU A 88 8.11 8.57 -0.03
C LEU A 88 9.40 7.99 0.55
N GLU A 89 10.57 8.33 0.01
CA GLU A 89 11.85 7.75 0.47
C GLU A 89 12.15 8.08 1.94
N ASN A 90 11.84 9.31 2.38
CA ASN A 90 11.97 9.69 3.79
C ASN A 90 10.98 8.92 4.69
N LEU A 91 9.76 8.71 4.22
CA LEU A 91 8.76 7.91 4.92
C LEU A 91 9.21 6.46 5.05
N VAL A 92 9.69 5.88 3.96
CA VAL A 92 10.28 4.54 3.92
C VAL A 92 11.38 4.41 4.96
N ALA A 93 12.33 5.35 4.99
CA ALA A 93 13.42 5.31 5.96
C ALA A 93 12.94 5.40 7.41
N LYS A 94 11.95 6.26 7.70
CA LYS A 94 11.42 6.45 9.07
C LYS A 94 10.57 5.28 9.57
N LEU A 95 9.86 4.61 8.67
CA LEU A 95 8.91 3.53 9.01
C LEU A 95 9.50 2.13 8.80
N HIS A 96 10.70 2.05 8.19
CA HIS A 96 11.41 0.81 7.89
C HIS A 96 11.43 -0.14 9.09
N GLY A 97 10.94 -1.36 8.88
CA GLY A 97 10.94 -2.42 9.89
C GLY A 97 9.89 -2.28 11.00
N ARG A 98 9.09 -1.21 11.00
CA ARG A 98 8.03 -0.97 12.00
C ARG A 98 6.63 -1.02 11.40
N THR A 99 6.45 -0.39 10.25
CA THR A 99 5.15 -0.22 9.61
C THR A 99 5.30 -0.43 8.10
N LYS A 100 4.34 -1.15 7.51
CA LYS A 100 4.29 -1.38 6.07
C LYS A 100 3.70 -0.17 5.36
N ILE A 101 4.33 0.24 4.27
CA ILE A 101 3.89 1.39 3.46
C ILE A 101 3.19 0.89 2.21
N ILE A 102 1.98 1.36 2.00
CA ILE A 102 1.16 1.10 0.83
C ILE A 102 1.04 2.40 0.06
N ALA A 103 1.42 2.42 -1.22
CA ALA A 103 1.23 3.60 -2.06
C ALA A 103 -0.16 3.58 -2.72
N GLU A 104 -0.92 4.68 -2.63
CA GLU A 104 -2.17 4.83 -3.38
C GLU A 104 -1.86 5.33 -4.80
N ALA A 105 -2.28 4.56 -5.80
CA ALA A 105 -2.14 4.86 -7.21
C ALA A 105 -3.52 5.17 -7.82
N SER A 106 -3.54 6.04 -8.83
CA SER A 106 -4.81 6.43 -9.48
C SER A 106 -5.31 5.40 -10.52
N GLY A 107 -4.58 4.31 -10.72
CA GLY A 107 -4.90 3.25 -11.68
C GLY A 107 -3.69 2.34 -11.94
N ILE A 108 -3.85 1.38 -12.85
CA ILE A 108 -2.82 0.37 -13.15
C ILE A 108 -1.52 0.99 -13.67
N GLU A 109 -1.59 1.93 -14.61
CA GLU A 109 -0.39 2.54 -15.20
C GLU A 109 0.47 3.27 -14.16
N ASP A 110 -0.19 3.97 -13.24
CA ASP A 110 0.46 4.68 -12.13
C ASP A 110 1.01 3.67 -11.10
N ALA A 111 0.27 2.60 -10.81
CA ALA A 111 0.71 1.54 -9.92
C ALA A 111 1.97 0.82 -10.46
N GLU A 112 2.00 0.47 -11.74
CA GLU A 112 3.18 -0.11 -12.39
C GLU A 112 4.38 0.84 -12.36
N THR A 113 4.13 2.14 -12.48
CA THR A 113 5.18 3.15 -12.40
C THR A 113 5.70 3.27 -10.98
N LEU A 114 4.82 3.34 -9.98
CA LEU A 114 5.18 3.38 -8.56
C LEU A 114 5.98 2.15 -8.16
N LEU A 115 5.57 0.95 -8.58
CA LEU A 115 6.29 -0.29 -8.31
C LEU A 115 7.71 -0.30 -8.89
N LYS A 116 7.90 0.23 -10.11
CA LYS A 116 9.23 0.36 -10.76
C LYS A 116 10.09 1.44 -10.09
N VAL A 117 9.50 2.60 -9.80
CA VAL A 117 10.23 3.75 -9.23
C VAL A 117 10.61 3.49 -7.77
N LEU A 118 9.74 2.80 -7.03
CA LEU A 118 9.86 2.56 -5.60
C LEU A 118 10.34 1.13 -5.30
N GLU A 119 11.09 0.51 -6.23
CA GLU A 119 11.51 -0.91 -6.31
C GLU A 119 12.00 -1.57 -5.01
N LEU A 120 12.32 -0.80 -3.95
CA LEU A 120 12.76 -1.30 -2.64
C LEU A 120 12.10 -0.60 -1.43
N GLY A 121 11.25 0.40 -1.67
CA GLY A 121 10.78 1.31 -0.64
C GLY A 121 9.40 1.00 -0.08
N VAL A 122 8.44 0.67 -0.95
CA VAL A 122 7.06 0.42 -0.54
C VAL A 122 6.77 -1.07 -0.42
N ASP A 123 5.93 -1.45 0.53
CA ASP A 123 5.54 -2.83 0.80
C ASP A 123 4.36 -3.29 -0.06
N GLY A 124 3.68 -2.35 -0.73
CA GLY A 124 2.55 -2.63 -1.62
C GLY A 124 2.02 -1.37 -2.31
N VAL A 125 1.12 -1.58 -3.26
CA VAL A 125 0.37 -0.53 -3.96
C VAL A 125 -1.11 -0.83 -3.87
N LEU A 126 -1.92 0.23 -3.82
CA LEU A 126 -3.37 0.17 -3.76
C LEU A 126 -3.95 1.05 -4.86
N ILE A 127 -4.87 0.48 -5.64
CA ILE A 127 -5.67 1.18 -6.63
C ILE A 127 -7.13 1.23 -6.16
N GLU A 128 -7.81 2.31 -6.49
CA GLU A 128 -9.27 2.43 -6.39
C GLU A 128 -9.85 2.05 -7.76
N THR A 129 -10.67 0.99 -7.81
CA THR A 129 -11.32 0.52 -9.03
C THR A 129 -12.66 -0.13 -8.70
N ASP A 130 -13.67 0.08 -9.54
CA ASP A 130 -14.94 -0.67 -9.52
C ASP A 130 -14.87 -1.93 -10.42
N ASP A 131 -13.80 -2.06 -11.21
CA ASP A 131 -13.65 -3.13 -12.18
C ASP A 131 -12.80 -4.29 -11.62
N PRO A 132 -13.34 -5.52 -11.54
CA PRO A 132 -12.61 -6.67 -11.03
C PRO A 132 -11.50 -7.17 -11.98
N GLU A 133 -11.52 -6.81 -13.27
CA GLU A 133 -10.41 -7.17 -14.16
C GLU A 133 -9.16 -6.36 -13.84
N GLU A 134 -9.30 -5.10 -13.42
CA GLU A 134 -8.16 -4.30 -12.93
C GLU A 134 -7.50 -4.93 -11.70
N VAL A 135 -8.28 -5.60 -10.83
CA VAL A 135 -7.73 -6.37 -9.71
C VAL A 135 -6.77 -7.44 -10.22
N ARG A 136 -7.19 -8.21 -11.23
CA ARG A 136 -6.34 -9.27 -11.83
C ARG A 136 -5.09 -8.69 -12.47
N LYS A 137 -5.23 -7.61 -13.26
CA LYS A 137 -4.08 -6.97 -13.92
C LYS A 137 -3.05 -6.45 -12.92
N LEU A 138 -3.48 -5.81 -11.83
CA LEU A 138 -2.53 -5.32 -10.82
C LEU A 138 -1.75 -6.50 -10.20
N ARG A 139 -2.45 -7.61 -9.90
CA ARG A 139 -1.82 -8.81 -9.35
C ARG A 139 -0.77 -9.38 -10.31
N GLU A 140 -1.07 -9.41 -11.61
CA GLU A 140 -0.11 -9.83 -12.64
C GLU A 140 1.09 -8.88 -12.74
N SER A 141 0.87 -7.57 -12.64
CA SER A 141 1.94 -6.56 -12.66
C SER A 141 2.86 -6.71 -11.45
N VAL A 142 2.32 -6.98 -10.26
CA VAL A 142 3.12 -7.16 -9.04
C VAL A 142 3.88 -8.48 -9.08
N ASP A 143 3.23 -9.57 -9.48
CA ASP A 143 3.89 -10.87 -9.66
C ASP A 143 5.08 -10.75 -10.63
N ARG A 144 4.91 -10.01 -11.74
CA ARG A 144 5.99 -9.73 -12.69
C ARG A 144 7.16 -8.94 -12.08
N VAL A 145 6.87 -7.98 -11.19
CA VAL A 145 7.91 -7.20 -10.51
C VAL A 145 8.64 -8.07 -9.49
N VAL A 146 7.91 -8.82 -8.65
CA VAL A 146 8.47 -9.75 -7.67
C VAL A 146 9.36 -10.80 -8.35
N LEU A 147 8.88 -11.40 -9.44
CA LEU A 147 9.65 -12.35 -10.23
C LEU A 147 10.94 -11.72 -10.74
N LYS A 148 10.90 -10.50 -11.29
CA LYS A 148 12.10 -9.79 -11.78
C LYS A 148 13.13 -9.53 -10.70
N THR A 149 12.70 -9.16 -9.49
CA THR A 149 13.61 -8.93 -8.36
C THR A 149 14.28 -10.23 -7.92
N ASN A 150 13.57 -11.37 -7.98
CA ASN A 150 14.09 -12.68 -7.60
C ASN A 150 15.00 -13.36 -8.64
N VAL A 151 15.05 -12.91 -9.91
CA VAL A 151 15.97 -13.45 -10.93
C VAL A 151 17.34 -12.76 -10.96
N LEU A 152 17.53 -11.69 -10.18
CA LEU A 152 18.78 -10.92 -10.15
C LEU A 152 19.75 -11.36 -9.03
N GLU A 153 19.45 -12.43 -8.30
CA GLU A 153 20.34 -13.04 -7.30
C GLU A 153 21.19 -14.21 -7.86
#